data_AF-A0A150JNV9-F1
#
_entry.id   AF-A0A150JNV9-F1
#
_cell.length_a   1.000
_cell.length_b   1.000
_cell.length_c   1.000
_cell.angle_alpha   90.00
_cell.angle_beta   90.00
_cell.angle_gamma   90.00
#
_symmetry.space_group_name_H-M   'P 1'
#
loop_
_entity.id
_entity.type
_entity.pdbx_description
1 polymer ?
#
loop_
_entity_poly.entity_id
_entity_poly.type
_entity_poly.pdbx_seq_one_letter_code
_entity_poly.pdbx_strand_id
1 'polypeptide(L)'
;MFSADWCPDCRFLDPFMPEIEEAYSDYTFVHVDRDKFLDLCADLDVYGIPSFVAFRDGKEIGRFVSKDRKTKEEVEKFIESLA
;
A
#
# COMPACT_ATOMS: atom_id res chain seq x y z
N MET A 1 0.20 -3.26 -0.33
CA MET A 1 -1.03 -2.55 0.08
C MET A 1 -1.60 -3.20 1.33
N PHE A 2 -1.73 -2.43 2.41
CA PHE A 2 -2.55 -2.79 3.57
C PHE A 2 -4.01 -2.45 3.26
N SER A 3 -4.91 -3.42 3.42
CA SER A 3 -6.31 -3.35 2.95
C SER A 3 -7.25 -4.17 3.83
N ALA A 4 -8.55 -4.05 3.60
CA ALA A 4 -9.58 -4.91 4.19
C ALA A 4 -10.83 -4.97 3.27
N ASP A 5 -11.53 -6.10 3.27
CA ASP A 5 -12.68 -6.33 2.36
C ASP A 5 -13.83 -5.34 2.56
N TRP A 6 -14.00 -4.83 3.77
CA TRP A 6 -15.05 -3.89 4.13
C TRP A 6 -14.69 -2.43 3.84
N CYS A 7 -13.43 -2.14 3.51
CA CYS A 7 -12.93 -0.78 3.29
C CYS A 7 -13.32 -0.27 1.89
N PRO A 8 -14.23 0.71 1.77
CA PRO A 8 -14.68 1.19 0.46
C PRO A 8 -13.56 1.90 -0.31
N ASP A 9 -12.66 2.59 0.38
CA ASP A 9 -11.55 3.30 -0.25
C ASP A 9 -10.45 2.35 -0.74
N CYS A 10 -10.32 1.18 -0.12
CA CYS A 10 -9.44 0.12 -0.57
C CYS A 10 -10.01 -0.53 -1.84
N ARG A 11 -11.31 -0.89 -1.83
CA ARG A 11 -12.02 -1.42 -3.01
C ARG A 11 -12.06 -0.46 -4.20
N PHE A 12 -11.96 0.84 -3.95
CA PHE A 12 -11.81 1.83 -4.99
C PHE A 12 -10.47 1.70 -5.73
N LEU A 13 -9.40 1.36 -5.01
CA LEU A 13 -8.05 1.25 -5.56
C LEU A 13 -7.79 -0.13 -6.22
N ASP A 14 -8.42 -1.20 -5.73
CA ASP A 14 -8.22 -2.58 -6.19
C ASP A 14 -8.22 -2.75 -7.73
N PRO A 15 -9.15 -2.14 -8.51
CA PRO A 15 -9.16 -2.31 -9.97
C PRO A 15 -7.94 -1.72 -10.68
N PHE A 16 -7.25 -0.76 -10.04
CA PHE A 16 -6.07 -0.09 -10.59
C PHE A 16 -4.77 -0.78 -10.19
N MET A 17 -4.78 -1.61 -9.13
CA MET A 17 -3.57 -2.29 -8.65
C MET A 17 -2.89 -3.17 -9.70
N PRO A 18 -3.59 -3.98 -10.53
CA PRO A 18 -2.93 -4.79 -11.56
C PRO A 18 -2.15 -3.95 -12.57
N GLU A 19 -2.66 -2.78 -12.94
CA GLU A 19 -1.99 -1.88 -13.87
C GLU A 19 -0.75 -1.23 -13.25
N ILE A 20 -0.83 -0.84 -11.97
CA ILE A 20 0.31 -0.32 -11.20
C ILE A 20 1.39 -1.41 -11.06
N GLU A 21 1.00 -2.64 -10.74
CA GLU A 21 1.92 -3.77 -10.59
C GLU A 21 2.67 -4.08 -11.89
N GLU A 22 1.99 -3.99 -13.04
CA GLU A 22 2.61 -4.16 -14.35
C GLU A 22 3.57 -3.01 -14.70
N ALA A 23 3.15 -1.76 -14.46
CA ALA A 23 3.96 -0.58 -14.74
C ALA A 23 5.24 -0.49 -13.90
N TYR A 24 5.20 -0.96 -12.65
CA TYR A 24 6.32 -0.92 -11.69
C TYR A 24 6.83 -2.34 -11.37
N SER A 25 7.02 -3.16 -12.41
CA SER A 25 7.44 -4.56 -12.29
C SER A 25 8.79 -4.81 -11.60
N ASP A 26 9.62 -3.77 -11.41
CA ASP A 26 10.83 -3.83 -10.59
C ASP A 26 10.54 -3.96 -9.08
N TYR A 27 9.30 -3.66 -8.66
CA TYR A 27 8.85 -3.76 -7.28
C TYR A 27 8.02 -5.03 -7.06
N THR A 28 8.19 -5.65 -5.90
CA THR A 28 7.29 -6.72 -5.44
C THR A 28 6.15 -6.12 -4.63
N PHE A 29 4.93 -6.23 -5.15
CA PHE A 29 3.73 -5.79 -4.45
C PHE A 29 3.19 -6.92 -3.56
N VAL A 30 2.83 -6.57 -2.33
CA VAL A 30 2.27 -7.50 -1.36
C VAL A 30 0.95 -6.96 -0.86
N HIS A 31 -0.09 -7.78 -0.91
CA HIS A 31 -1.38 -7.47 -0.30
C HIS A 31 -1.42 -7.99 1.14
N VAL A 32 -1.74 -7.10 2.09
CA VAL A 32 -1.84 -7.42 3.51
C VAL A 32 -3.26 -7.14 3.98
N ASP A 33 -3.95 -8.19 4.39
CA ASP A 33 -5.27 -8.11 5.02
C ASP A 33 -5.11 -7.66 6.47
N ARG A 34 -5.53 -6.42 6.76
CA ARG A 34 -5.40 -5.83 8.09
C ARG A 34 -6.07 -6.68 9.16
N ASP A 35 -7.21 -7.31 8.87
CA ASP A 35 -7.98 -8.03 9.89
C ASP A 35 -7.29 -9.34 10.28
N LYS A 36 -6.43 -9.88 9.40
CA LYS A 36 -5.60 -11.06 9.67
C LYS A 36 -4.24 -10.73 10.30
N PHE A 37 -3.71 -9.52 10.04
CA PHE A 37 -2.36 -9.11 10.41
C PHE A 37 -2.36 -7.82 11.26
N LEU A 38 -3.21 -7.79 12.28
CA LEU A 38 -3.38 -6.62 13.16
C LEU A 38 -2.10 -6.26 13.92
N ASP A 39 -1.36 -7.27 14.37
CA ASP A 39 -0.06 -7.14 15.03
C ASP A 39 0.96 -6.48 14.10
N LEU A 40 1.08 -6.96 12.86
CA LEU A 40 1.96 -6.36 11.86
C LEU A 40 1.57 -4.92 11.54
N CYS A 41 0.26 -4.62 11.44
CA CYS A 41 -0.21 -3.25 11.25
C CYS A 41 0.19 -2.34 12.41
N ALA A 42 0.13 -2.82 13.66
CA ALA A 42 0.57 -2.07 14.82
C ALA A 42 2.10 -1.86 14.81
N ASP A 43 2.87 -2.92 14.54
CA ASP A 43 4.34 -2.86 14.48
C ASP A 43 4.86 -1.90 13.41
N LEU A 44 4.11 -1.72 12.32
CA LEU A 44 4.45 -0.82 11.21
C LEU A 44 3.74 0.54 11.27
N ASP A 45 3.06 0.85 12.38
CA ASP A 45 2.30 2.08 12.58
C ASP A 45 1.23 2.36 11.48
N VAL A 46 0.65 1.30 10.93
CA VAL A 46 -0.41 1.36 9.90
C VAL A 46 -1.78 1.41 10.58
N TYR A 47 -2.24 2.63 10.88
CA TYR A 47 -3.55 2.89 11.51
C TYR A 47 -4.65 3.29 10.51
N GLY A 48 -4.31 3.47 9.24
CA GLY A 48 -5.23 3.83 8.16
C GLY A 48 -5.06 2.91 6.96
N ILE A 49 -6.14 2.65 6.24
CA ILE A 49 -6.15 1.86 5.01
C ILE A 49 -6.97 2.59 3.93
N PRO A 50 -6.61 2.49 2.63
CA PRO A 50 -5.45 1.77 2.12
C PRO A 50 -4.13 2.47 2.44
N SER A 51 -3.07 1.70 2.74
CA SER A 51 -1.72 2.23 3.03
C SER A 51 -0.61 1.43 2.37
N PHE A 52 0.53 2.08 2.15
CA PHE A 52 1.71 1.48 1.53
C PHE A 52 2.94 1.75 2.39
N VAL A 53 3.77 0.73 2.56
CA VAL A 53 5.09 0.81 3.17
C VAL A 53 6.05 0.09 2.24
N ALA A 54 7.15 0.73 1.89
CA ALA A 54 8.13 0.20 0.95
C ALA A 54 9.43 -0.17 1.68
N PHE A 55 9.99 -1.31 1.31
CA PHE A 55 11.21 -1.84 1.91
C PHE A 55 12.25 -2.16 0.82
N ARG A 56 13.53 -1.97 1.15
CA ARG A 56 14.69 -2.42 0.37
C ARG A 56 15.73 -2.98 1.33
N ASP A 57 16.19 -4.21 1.10
CA ASP A 57 17.17 -4.91 1.95
C ASP A 57 16.79 -4.93 3.45
N GLY A 58 15.50 -5.13 3.73
CA GLY A 58 14.96 -5.16 5.09
C GLY A 58 14.84 -3.80 5.79
N LYS A 59 15.16 -2.70 5.10
CA LYS A 59 15.01 -1.34 5.61
C LYS A 59 13.82 -0.66 4.95
N GLU A 60 13.04 0.07 5.74
CA GLU A 60 11.99 0.93 5.21
C GLU A 60 12.62 2.08 4.42
N ILE A 61 12.15 2.29 3.18
CA ILE A 61 12.62 3.37 2.29
C ILE A 61 11.57 4.45 2.05
N GLY A 62 10.30 4.17 2.39
CA GLY A 62 9.23 5.14 2.28
C GLY A 62 7.90 4.60 2.76
N ARG A 63 7.02 5.53 3.12
CA ARG A 63 5.67 5.24 3.58
C ARG A 63 4.66 6.19 2.97
N PHE A 64 3.50 5.65 2.58
CA PHE A 64 2.31 6.38 2.23
C PHE A 64 1.15 5.85 3.08
N VAL A 65 1.17 6.26 4.35
CA VAL A 65 0.21 5.83 5.37
C VAL A 65 -0.73 6.98 5.69
N SER A 66 -2.01 6.79 5.42
CA SER A 66 -3.07 7.71 5.84
C SER A 66 -4.41 6.99 5.88
N LYS A 67 -5.43 7.63 6.46
CA LYS A 67 -6.81 7.15 6.42
C LYS A 67 -7.55 7.57 5.15
N ASP A 68 -6.90 8.36 4.30
CA ASP A 68 -7.50 8.91 3.11
C ASP A 68 -7.49 7.90 1.98
N ARG A 69 -8.54 7.96 1.16
CA ARG A 69 -8.57 7.31 -0.15
C ARG A 69 -7.34 7.73 -0.95
N LYS A 70 -6.76 6.76 -1.65
CA LYS A 70 -5.63 6.96 -2.56
C LYS A 70 -6.10 6.73 -3.98
N THR A 71 -5.75 7.63 -4.88
CA THR A 71 -5.91 7.48 -6.32
C THR A 71 -4.73 6.73 -6.91
N LYS A 72 -4.92 6.19 -8.12
CA LYS A 72 -3.83 5.58 -8.89
C LYS A 72 -2.62 6.52 -9.00
N GLU A 73 -2.85 7.75 -9.45
CA GLU A 73 -1.80 8.76 -9.63
C GLU A 73 -1.02 9.07 -8.35
N GLU A 74 -1.67 9.06 -7.19
CA GLU A 74 -0.98 9.28 -5.90
C GLU A 74 -0.11 8.10 -5.50
N VAL A 75 -0.55 6.87 -5.80
CA VAL A 75 0.25 5.66 -5.56
C VAL A 75 1.46 5.63 -6.49
N GLU A 76 1.27 5.96 -7.76
CA GLU A 76 2.34 6.06 -8.75
C GLU A 76 3.39 7.10 -8.35
N LYS A 77 2.96 8.32 -7.98
CA LYS A 77 3.84 9.36 -7.45
C LYS A 77 4.60 8.92 -6.20
N PHE A 78 3.96 8.16 -5.32
CA PHE A 78 4.64 7.60 -4.16
C PHE A 78 5.75 6.64 -4.59
N ILE A 79 5.48 5.70 -5.50
CA ILE A 79 6.48 4.74 -5.99
C ILE A 79 7.64 5.45 -6.67
N GLU A 80 7.36 6.46 -7.50
CA GLU A 80 8.38 7.28 -8.17
C GLU A 80 9.29 8.02 -7.18
N SER A 81 8.76 8.41 -6.01
CA SER A 81 9.54 9.05 -4.96
C SER A 81 10.52 8.12 -4.23
N LEU A 82 10.44 6.79 -4.45
CA LEU A 82 11.31 5.78 -3.85
C LEU A 82 12.59 5.50 -4.67
N ALA A 83 12.68 6.08 -5.86
CA ALA A 83 13.79 5.90 -6.79
C ALA A 83 15.01 6.78 -6.42
#